data_AF-A0A484Z6G5-F1
#
_entry.id   AF-A0A484Z6G5-F1
#
_cell.length_a   1.000
_cell.length_b   1.000
_cell.length_c   1.000
_cell.angle_alpha   90.00
_cell.angle_beta   90.00
_cell.angle_gamma   90.00
#
_symmetry.space_group_name_H-M   'P 1'
#
loop_
_entity.id
_entity.type
_entity.pdbx_description
1 polymer ?
#
loop_
_entity_poly.entity_id
_entity_poly.type
_entity_poly.pdbx_seq_one_letter_code
_entity_poly.pdbx_strand_id
1 'polypeptide(L)'
;MPRTVTHKPDSPNNDDVLAASEKWDSCKPPYTSAHMKICVAAAKIILAASGVARRSKYEKENYLRIDFSKAGKVTFYAEFPKKMGLKGKKLGEWPELAIQLAREKALGMAEGGLRAESVHAALEMYRG
;
A
#
# COMPACT_ATOMS: atom_id res chain seq x y z
N MET A 1 -12.32 23.06 -47.29
CA MET A 1 -11.76 22.12 -46.29
C MET A 1 -11.12 22.90 -45.17
N PRO A 2 -11.62 22.87 -43.93
CA PRO A 2 -10.86 23.39 -42.80
C PRO A 2 -10.03 22.24 -42.19
N ARG A 3 -8.71 22.41 -42.20
CA ARG A 3 -7.79 21.53 -41.46
C ARG A 3 -7.96 21.83 -39.98
N THR A 4 -8.72 20.99 -39.28
CA THR A 4 -8.79 21.01 -37.83
C THR A 4 -7.39 20.69 -37.30
N VAL A 5 -6.68 21.72 -36.84
CA VAL A 5 -5.44 21.56 -36.10
C VAL A 5 -5.82 20.94 -34.76
N THR A 6 -5.62 19.64 -34.64
CA THR A 6 -5.74 18.94 -33.37
C THR A 6 -4.68 19.49 -32.43
N HIS A 7 -5.06 20.41 -31.54
CA HIS A 7 -4.25 20.72 -30.36
C HIS A 7 -4.11 19.41 -29.59
N LYS A 8 -2.97 18.72 -29.76
CA LYS A 8 -2.51 17.80 -28.73
C LYS A 8 -2.26 18.69 -27.52
N PRO A 9 -2.89 18.44 -26.35
CA PRO A 9 -2.50 19.16 -25.17
C PRO A 9 -1.01 18.86 -24.95
N ASP A 10 -0.19 19.92 -25.00
CA ASP A 10 1.20 19.87 -24.57
C ASP A 10 1.25 19.14 -23.23
N SER A 11 2.05 18.09 -23.15
CA SER A 11 2.22 17.23 -21.97
C SER A 11 2.40 18.10 -20.73
N PRO A 12 1.36 18.29 -19.88
CA PRO A 12 1.56 19.08 -18.69
C PRO A 12 2.24 18.18 -17.66
N ASN A 13 3.18 18.74 -16.90
CA ASN A 13 3.63 18.21 -15.61
C ASN A 13 4.73 17.12 -15.56
N ASN A 14 5.69 17.07 -16.50
CA ASN A 14 6.83 16.15 -16.30
C ASN A 14 7.65 16.48 -15.03
N ASP A 15 7.89 17.77 -14.77
CA ASP A 15 8.64 18.22 -13.58
C ASP A 15 7.87 17.97 -12.27
N ASP A 16 6.56 18.24 -12.25
CA ASP A 16 5.68 17.94 -11.11
C ASP A 16 5.62 16.44 -10.81
N VAL A 17 5.56 15.60 -11.85
CA VAL A 17 5.58 14.13 -11.71
C VAL A 17 6.94 13.66 -11.21
N LEU A 18 8.05 14.26 -11.66
CA LEU A 18 9.39 13.95 -11.19
C LEU A 18 9.53 14.31 -9.70
N ALA A 19 9.19 15.54 -9.32
CA ALA A 19 9.23 15.98 -7.92
C ALA A 19 8.31 15.15 -7.02
N ALA A 20 7.10 14.81 -7.50
CA ALA A 20 6.19 13.92 -6.78
C ALA A 20 6.80 12.52 -6.62
N SER A 21 7.48 12.00 -7.64
CA SER A 21 8.16 10.70 -7.58
C SER A 21 9.31 10.71 -6.57
N GLU A 22 10.10 11.79 -6.49
CA GLU A 22 11.13 11.95 -5.47
C GLU A 22 10.54 12.00 -4.05
N LYS A 23 9.44 12.74 -3.85
CA LYS A 23 8.72 12.77 -2.57
C LYS A 23 8.13 11.40 -2.21
N TRP A 24 7.62 10.68 -3.20
CA TRP A 24 7.16 9.31 -3.01
C TRP A 24 8.33 8.42 -2.58
N ASP A 25 9.46 8.43 -3.29
CA ASP A 25 10.58 7.52 -3.05
C ASP A 25 11.36 7.83 -1.78
N SER A 26 11.43 9.10 -1.37
CA SER A 26 12.03 9.52 -0.08
C SER A 26 11.21 9.07 1.13
N CYS A 27 9.90 8.83 0.97
CA CYS A 27 9.10 8.21 2.04
C CYS A 27 9.46 6.73 2.18
N LYS A 28 10.25 6.43 3.23
CA LYS A 28 10.69 5.08 3.63
C LYS A 28 10.02 4.65 4.93
N PRO A 29 9.88 3.34 5.19
CA PRO A 29 9.41 2.85 6.47
C PRO A 29 10.43 3.13 7.60
N PRO A 30 10.00 3.18 8.88
CA PRO A 30 8.62 3.02 9.34
C PRO A 30 7.76 4.24 8.98
N TYR A 31 6.59 4.00 8.37
CA TYR A 31 5.74 5.12 7.94
C TYR A 31 5.04 5.81 9.12
N THR A 32 4.81 7.11 8.99
CA THR A 32 4.11 7.94 9.99
C THR A 32 2.87 8.56 9.37
N SER A 33 2.02 9.19 10.19
CA SER A 33 0.89 9.99 9.68
C SER A 33 1.36 11.15 8.79
N ALA A 34 2.53 11.73 9.06
CA ALA A 34 3.15 12.72 8.19
C ALA A 34 3.54 12.12 6.84
N HIS A 35 4.13 10.92 6.82
CA HIS A 35 4.40 10.20 5.57
C HIS A 35 3.12 9.91 4.78
N MET A 36 1.98 9.61 5.43
CA MET A 36 0.70 9.41 4.73
C MET A 36 0.30 10.65 3.94
N LYS A 37 0.39 11.84 4.55
CA LYS A 37 0.07 13.11 3.88
C LYS A 37 0.97 13.36 2.67
N ILE A 38 2.28 13.14 2.82
CA ILE A 38 3.27 13.30 1.74
C ILE A 38 2.98 12.32 0.60
N CYS A 39 2.80 11.04 0.92
CA CYS A 39 2.50 9.99 -0.06
C CYS A 39 1.17 10.21 -0.76
N VAL A 40 0.12 10.71 -0.07
CA VAL A 40 -1.17 11.05 -0.69
C VAL A 40 -0.98 12.16 -1.73
N ALA A 41 -0.28 13.24 -1.38
CA ALA A 41 -0.03 14.35 -2.30
C ALA A 41 0.74 13.89 -3.54
N ALA A 42 1.84 13.14 -3.33
CA ALA A 42 2.64 12.58 -4.42
C ALA A 42 1.84 11.60 -5.30
N ALA A 43 1.11 10.68 -4.68
CA ALA A 43 0.34 9.66 -5.40
C ALA A 43 -0.72 10.26 -6.31
N LYS A 44 -1.40 11.34 -5.90
CA LYS A 44 -2.41 11.99 -6.74
C LYS A 44 -1.82 12.51 -8.05
N ILE A 45 -0.64 13.13 -8.00
CA ILE A 45 0.07 13.65 -9.18
C ILE A 45 0.53 12.49 -10.07
N ILE A 46 1.22 11.51 -9.49
CA ILE A 46 1.79 10.36 -10.21
C ILE A 46 0.70 9.52 -10.88
N LEU A 47 -0.40 9.24 -10.17
CA LEU A 47 -1.48 8.39 -10.67
C LEU A 47 -2.30 9.09 -11.75
N ALA A 48 -2.46 10.42 -11.67
CA ALA A 48 -3.11 11.20 -12.72
C ALA A 48 -2.31 11.13 -14.04
N ALA A 49 -0.98 11.21 -13.96
CA ALA A 49 -0.11 11.14 -15.14
C ALA A 49 0.05 9.72 -15.72
N SER A 50 0.14 8.70 -14.85
CA SER A 50 0.39 7.32 -15.30
C SER A 50 -0.86 6.54 -15.72
N GLY A 51 -2.06 7.02 -15.40
CA GLY A 51 -3.32 6.32 -15.68
C GLY A 51 -3.58 5.07 -14.80
N VAL A 52 -2.67 4.74 -13.88
CA VAL A 52 -2.83 3.63 -12.95
C VAL A 52 -3.81 4.01 -11.83
N ALA A 53 -4.61 3.06 -11.35
CA ALA A 53 -5.65 3.34 -10.34
C ALA A 53 -5.09 3.56 -8.93
N ARG A 54 -4.00 2.87 -8.56
CA ARG A 54 -3.42 2.84 -7.21
C ARG A 54 -1.91 2.65 -7.24
N ARG A 55 -1.22 3.11 -6.19
CA ARG A 55 0.20 2.84 -5.92
C ARG A 55 0.36 2.41 -4.47
N SER A 56 1.32 1.54 -4.18
CA SER A 56 1.46 0.93 -2.85
C SER A 56 2.82 1.17 -2.22
N LYS A 57 2.82 1.36 -0.90
CA LYS A 57 4.00 1.29 -0.04
C LYS A 57 3.94 0.04 0.82
N TYR A 58 5.11 -0.48 1.18
CA TYR A 58 5.23 -1.73 1.93
C TYR A 58 6.11 -1.53 3.15
N GLU A 59 5.74 -2.17 4.24
CA GLU A 59 6.48 -2.26 5.48
C GLU A 59 6.54 -3.75 5.87
N LYS A 60 7.51 -4.45 5.27
CA LYS A 60 7.60 -5.92 5.30
C LYS A 60 7.72 -6.47 6.73
N GLU A 61 8.47 -5.78 7.58
CA GLU A 61 8.67 -6.16 9.00
C GLU A 61 7.36 -6.17 9.79
N ASN A 62 6.40 -5.33 9.39
CA ASN A 62 5.08 -5.22 10.02
C ASN A 62 3.95 -5.85 9.19
N TYR A 63 4.29 -6.65 8.17
CA TYR A 63 3.33 -7.27 7.25
C TYR A 63 2.29 -6.30 6.68
N LEU A 64 2.69 -5.04 6.43
CA LEU A 64 1.75 -3.98 6.09
C LEU A 64 1.96 -3.52 4.65
N ARG A 65 0.89 -3.54 3.84
CA ARG A 65 0.78 -2.83 2.57
C ARG A 65 -0.15 -1.64 2.74
N ILE A 66 0.27 -0.50 2.20
CA ILE A 66 -0.46 0.76 2.24
C ILE A 66 -0.77 1.18 0.80
N ASP A 67 -2.04 1.15 0.43
CA ASP A 67 -2.50 1.55 -0.90
C ASP A 67 -2.93 3.01 -0.91
N PHE A 68 -2.48 3.75 -1.92
CA PHE A 68 -2.85 5.13 -2.20
C PHE A 68 -3.60 5.19 -3.53
N SER A 69 -4.77 5.83 -3.55
CA SER A 69 -5.57 6.00 -4.77
C SER A 69 -5.42 7.39 -5.37
N LYS A 70 -5.85 7.53 -6.64
CA LYS A 70 -5.95 8.84 -7.32
C LYS A 70 -6.86 9.85 -6.60
N ALA A 71 -7.81 9.37 -5.78
CA ALA A 71 -8.71 10.21 -4.99
C ALA A 71 -8.08 10.64 -3.65
N GLY A 72 -6.86 10.19 -3.34
CA GLY A 72 -6.19 10.44 -2.05
C GLY A 72 -6.65 9.52 -0.93
N LYS A 73 -7.41 8.46 -1.24
CA LYS A 73 -7.80 7.44 -0.27
C LYS A 73 -6.60 6.56 0.08
N VAL A 74 -6.40 6.33 1.37
CA VAL A 74 -5.34 5.47 1.91
C VAL A 74 -5.96 4.24 2.55
N THR A 75 -5.53 3.04 2.15
CA THR A 75 -6.07 1.79 2.67
C THR A 75 -4.94 0.88 3.16
N PHE A 76 -5.09 0.38 4.37
CA PHE A 76 -4.17 -0.57 4.98
C PHE A 76 -4.60 -2.00 4.69
N TYR A 77 -3.64 -2.82 4.29
CA TYR A 77 -3.78 -4.26 4.13
C TYR A 77 -2.70 -4.97 4.93
N ALA A 78 -3.05 -6.08 5.56
CA ALA A 78 -2.08 -7.08 5.96
C ALA A 78 -1.63 -7.83 4.70
N GLU A 79 -0.32 -7.98 4.52
CA GLU A 79 0.30 -8.70 3.42
C GLU A 79 1.45 -9.54 3.95
N PHE A 80 1.31 -10.86 3.80
CA PHE A 80 2.23 -11.84 4.36
C PHE A 80 3.09 -12.47 3.26
N PRO A 81 4.34 -12.86 3.56
CA PRO A 81 5.14 -13.69 2.67
C PRO A 81 4.40 -14.97 2.29
N LYS A 82 4.46 -15.39 1.02
CA LYS A 82 3.80 -16.61 0.52
C LYS A 82 4.11 -17.86 1.35
N LYS A 83 5.35 -17.95 1.87
CA LYS A 83 5.82 -19.05 2.73
C LYS A 83 5.03 -19.23 4.03
N MET A 84 4.27 -18.22 4.47
CA MET A 84 3.44 -18.31 5.67
C MET A 84 2.04 -18.90 5.40
N GLY A 85 1.66 -19.14 4.13
CA GLY A 85 0.31 -19.64 3.82
C GLY A 85 -0.85 -18.70 4.17
N LEU A 86 -0.60 -17.52 4.75
CA LEU A 86 -1.61 -16.58 5.19
C LEU A 86 -2.12 -15.70 4.05
N LYS A 87 -3.44 -15.58 3.93
CA LYS A 87 -4.07 -14.64 2.99
C LYS A 87 -4.00 -13.22 3.53
N GLY A 88 -3.56 -12.29 2.69
CA GLY A 88 -3.64 -10.86 3.00
C GLY A 88 -5.09 -10.38 3.13
N LYS A 89 -5.30 -9.33 3.92
CA LYS A 89 -6.65 -8.81 4.24
C LYS A 89 -6.65 -7.30 4.42
N LYS A 90 -7.73 -6.63 4.03
CA LYS A 90 -7.96 -5.21 4.34
C LYS A 90 -8.14 -5.01 5.86
N LEU A 91 -7.40 -4.06 6.43
CA LEU A 91 -7.41 -3.75 7.86
C LEU A 91 -8.25 -2.51 8.20
N GLY A 92 -8.26 -1.54 7.30
CA GLY A 92 -8.96 -0.26 7.49
C GLY A 92 -8.41 0.82 6.56
N GLU A 93 -8.82 2.06 6.80
CA GLU A 93 -8.50 3.22 5.99
C GLU A 93 -7.97 4.34 6.89
N TRP A 94 -7.06 5.18 6.38
CA TRP A 94 -6.61 6.37 7.11
C TRP A 94 -7.49 7.56 6.71
N PRO A 95 -7.86 8.46 7.65
CA PRO A 95 -7.39 8.57 9.03
C PRO A 95 -8.15 7.75 10.08
N GLU A 96 -9.21 7.02 9.71
CA GLU A 96 -10.09 6.30 10.64
C GLU A 96 -9.35 5.19 11.41
N LEU A 97 -8.35 4.56 10.79
CA LEU A 97 -7.42 3.63 11.40
C LEU A 97 -6.03 4.26 11.44
N ALA A 98 -5.50 4.45 12.64
CA ALA A 98 -4.12 4.89 12.82
C ALA A 98 -3.13 3.82 12.32
N ILE A 99 -2.00 4.25 11.76
CA ILE A 99 -1.00 3.33 11.20
C ILE A 99 -0.43 2.37 12.25
N GLN A 100 -0.29 2.79 13.51
CA GLN A 100 0.17 1.91 14.59
C GLN A 100 -0.81 0.77 14.84
N LEU A 101 -2.11 1.08 14.94
CA LEU A 101 -3.16 0.06 15.08
C LEU A 101 -3.24 -0.86 13.86
N ALA A 102 -2.94 -0.36 12.65
CA ALA A 102 -2.85 -1.20 11.47
C ALA A 102 -1.68 -2.20 11.56
N ARG A 103 -0.51 -1.77 12.06
CA ARG A 103 0.64 -2.67 12.31
C ARG A 103 0.31 -3.73 13.34
N GLU A 104 -0.26 -3.33 14.48
CA GLU A 104 -0.65 -4.26 15.55
C GLU A 104 -1.62 -5.33 15.03
N LYS A 105 -2.62 -4.93 14.24
CA LYS A 105 -3.55 -5.88 13.61
C LYS A 105 -2.83 -6.85 12.65
N ALA A 106 -1.91 -6.36 11.83
CA ALA A 106 -1.18 -7.20 10.89
C ALA A 106 -0.25 -8.21 11.61
N LEU A 107 0.48 -7.75 12.63
CA LEU A 107 1.33 -8.59 13.46
C LEU A 107 0.53 -9.66 14.22
N GLY A 108 -0.58 -9.28 14.86
CA GLY A 108 -1.45 -10.24 15.55
C GLY A 108 -2.03 -11.32 14.63
N MET A 109 -2.29 -10.99 13.36
CA MET A 109 -2.69 -11.97 12.35
C MET A 109 -1.55 -12.94 11.98
N ALA A 110 -0.31 -12.45 11.87
CA ALA A 110 0.85 -13.30 11.59
C ALA A 110 1.10 -14.28 12.75
N GLU A 111 1.06 -13.80 13.99
CA GLU A 111 1.22 -14.63 15.19
C GLU A 111 0.11 -15.68 15.31
N GLY A 112 -1.15 -15.30 15.10
CA GLY A 112 -2.28 -16.22 15.11
C GLY A 112 -2.18 -17.30 14.02
N GLY A 113 -1.68 -16.92 12.84
CA GLY A 113 -1.44 -17.84 11.73
C GLY A 113 -0.39 -18.90 12.05
N LEU A 114 0.77 -18.48 12.58
CA LEU A 114 1.85 -19.40 12.99
C LEU A 114 1.38 -20.38 14.07
N ARG A 115 0.58 -19.91 15.05
CA ARG A 115 0.00 -20.79 16.07
C ARG A 115 -0.91 -21.85 15.45
N ALA A 116 -1.76 -21.48 14.50
CA ALA A 116 -2.65 -22.43 13.84
C ALA A 116 -1.87 -23.54 13.10
N GLU A 117 -0.81 -23.21 12.36
CA GLU A 117 0.03 -24.20 11.69
C GLU A 117 0.69 -25.17 12.70
N SER A 118 1.18 -24.66 13.83
CA SER A 118 1.79 -25.50 14.87
C SER A 118 0.81 -26.50 15.48
N VAL A 119 -0.46 -26.11 15.67
CA VAL A 119 -1.50 -27.00 16.19
C VAL A 119 -1.84 -28.10 15.18
N HIS A 120 -1.96 -27.76 13.89
CA HIS A 120 -2.21 -28.78 12.85
C HIS A 120 -1.05 -29.79 12.78
N ALA A 121 0.20 -29.31 12.81
CA ALA A 121 1.37 -30.19 12.83
C ALA A 121 1.38 -31.14 14.04
N ALA A 122 1.01 -30.64 15.23
CA ALA A 122 0.90 -31.46 16.42
C ALA A 122 -0.23 -32.50 16.32
N LEU A 123 -1.40 -32.13 15.80
CA LEU A 123 -2.53 -33.06 15.63
C LEU A 123 -2.23 -34.18 14.63
N GLU A 124 -1.50 -33.90 13.54
CA GLU A 124 -1.08 -34.92 12.59
C GLU A 124 -0.11 -35.94 13.23
N MET A 125 0.75 -35.51 14.16
CA MET A 125 1.64 -36.44 14.89
C MET A 125 0.89 -37.39 15.84
N TYR A 126 -0.26 -36.99 16.38
CA TYR A 126 -1.08 -37.85 17.25
C TYR A 126 -2.01 -38.79 16.49
N ARG A 127 -2.17 -38.59 15.18
CA ARG A 127 -2.97 -39.47 14.30
C ARG A 127 -2.15 -40.58 13.65
N GLY A 128 -0.84 -40.61 13.90
CA GLY A 128 0.09 -41.69 13.51
C GLY A 128 0.19 -42.78 14.57
#